data_AF-A0A7K2NMN3-F1
#
_entry.id   AF-A0A7K2NMN3-F1
#
_cell.length_a   1.000
_cell.length_b   1.000
_cell.length_c   1.000
_cell.angle_alpha   90.00
_cell.angle_beta   90.00
_cell.angle_gamma   90.00
#
_symmetry.space_group_name_H-M   'P 1'
#
loop_
_entity.id
_entity.type
_entity.pdbx_description
1 polymer ?
#
loop_
_entity_poly.entity_id
_entity_poly.type
_entity_poly.pdbx_seq_one_letter_code
_entity_poly.pdbx_strand_id
1 'polypeptide(L)'
;QHAGPPPVAQSVTAPSEHVGRERLTASSIPPLAASKDALKQSYGQQEEPAEPRTADRRKPTAAAAACDVSAFTTRTGGALVRQIKSATTDCVNTLFNLTGSDAHQAFREAQMTTVAHALRDGSASYPGNAGTGMPQLVLYLRAGYYVHYYNASTVGGYGSTLQTAIRAGLDAFFASPHSRDVGDANGETLA
;
A
#
# COMPACT_ATOMS: atom_id res chain seq x y z
N GLN A 1 25.51 45.05 -13.24
CA GLN A 1 24.97 43.84 -13.90
C GLN A 1 26.07 43.25 -14.75
N HIS A 2 26.63 42.09 -14.37
CA HIS A 2 27.56 41.33 -15.21
C HIS A 2 27.08 39.88 -15.26
N ALA A 3 26.33 39.55 -16.31
CA ALA A 3 25.99 38.18 -16.68
C ALA A 3 26.97 37.75 -17.76
N GLY A 4 27.94 36.89 -17.40
CA GLY A 4 28.80 36.21 -18.37
C GLY A 4 28.08 34.99 -18.96
N PRO A 5 28.33 34.62 -20.23
CA PRO A 5 27.71 33.44 -20.84
C PRO A 5 28.20 32.14 -20.17
N PRO A 6 27.37 31.09 -20.13
CA PRO A 6 27.76 29.79 -19.59
C PRO A 6 28.83 29.12 -20.48
N PRO A 7 29.72 28.31 -19.89
CA PRO A 7 30.77 27.63 -20.65
C PRO A 7 30.18 26.58 -21.60
N VAL A 8 30.67 26.58 -22.84
CA VAL A 8 30.32 25.62 -23.89
C VAL A 8 31.23 24.39 -23.76
N ALA A 9 30.63 23.19 -23.76
CA ALA A 9 31.37 21.95 -23.78
C ALA A 9 32.12 21.79 -25.12
N GLN A 10 33.43 21.59 -25.05
CA GLN A 10 34.26 21.33 -26.22
C GLN A 10 34.06 19.88 -26.68
N SER A 11 33.71 19.71 -27.95
CA SER A 11 33.77 18.41 -28.62
C SER A 11 35.23 18.10 -28.92
N VAL A 12 35.80 17.11 -28.23
CA VAL A 12 37.14 16.63 -28.51
C VAL A 12 37.09 15.73 -29.74
N THR A 13 37.69 16.20 -30.83
CA THR A 13 38.03 15.40 -32.01
C THR A 13 38.95 14.25 -31.59
N ALA A 14 38.56 13.02 -31.88
CA ALA A 14 39.35 11.84 -31.57
C ALA A 14 40.59 11.75 -32.49
N PRO A 15 41.81 11.66 -31.97
CA PRO A 15 42.93 11.13 -32.73
C PRO A 15 42.81 9.60 -32.78
N SER A 16 42.84 9.07 -34.00
CA SER A 16 42.77 7.64 -34.30
C SER A 16 44.12 6.96 -34.03
N GLU A 17 44.45 6.66 -32.77
CA GLU A 17 45.53 5.72 -32.39
C GLU A 17 45.28 5.06 -31.02
N HIS A 18 44.27 4.18 -30.91
CA HIS A 18 44.08 3.38 -29.69
C HIS A 18 43.71 1.93 -30.03
N VAL A 19 44.69 1.15 -30.50
CA VAL A 19 44.60 -0.32 -30.43
C VAL A 19 45.80 -0.82 -29.64
N GLY A 20 45.68 -0.81 -28.32
CA GLY A 20 46.59 -1.52 -27.43
C GLY A 20 46.47 -3.03 -27.69
N ARG A 21 47.58 -3.68 -28.04
CA ARG A 21 47.63 -5.10 -28.44
C ARG A 21 47.64 -6.10 -27.28
N GLU A 22 47.38 -5.67 -26.05
CA GLU A 22 47.48 -6.54 -24.87
C GLU A 22 46.26 -6.47 -23.95
N ARG A 23 45.94 -7.61 -23.33
CA ARG A 23 44.74 -7.80 -22.48
C ARG A 23 45.00 -7.16 -21.11
N LEU A 24 44.21 -6.15 -20.76
CA LEU A 24 44.30 -5.43 -19.48
C LEU A 24 43.97 -6.33 -18.28
N THR A 25 44.64 -6.11 -17.13
CA THR A 25 44.38 -6.84 -15.88
C THR A 25 43.11 -6.32 -15.19
N ALA A 26 42.39 -7.17 -14.47
CA ALA A 26 41.05 -6.85 -13.93
C ALA A 26 40.99 -5.55 -13.10
N SER A 27 42.05 -5.21 -12.37
CA SER A 27 42.13 -3.99 -11.55
C SER A 27 42.34 -2.69 -12.34
N SER A 28 42.60 -2.78 -13.65
CA SER A 28 42.79 -1.64 -14.56
C SER A 28 41.58 -1.40 -15.47
N ILE A 29 40.52 -2.21 -15.32
CA ILE A 29 39.27 -2.06 -16.06
C ILE A 29 38.38 -1.08 -15.28
N PRO A 30 38.03 0.09 -15.83
CA PRO A 30 37.09 1.00 -15.16
C PRO A 30 35.75 0.28 -14.95
N PRO A 31 35.05 0.53 -13.83
CA PRO A 31 33.76 -0.10 -13.59
C PRO A 31 32.78 0.28 -14.70
N LEU A 32 32.09 -0.72 -15.25
CA LEU A 32 31.04 -0.49 -16.24
C LEU A 32 29.91 0.31 -15.57
N ALA A 33 29.55 1.44 -16.16
CA ALA A 33 28.37 2.18 -15.74
C ALA A 33 27.14 1.28 -15.90
N ALA A 34 26.35 1.12 -14.85
CA ALA A 34 25.08 0.40 -14.91
C ALA A 34 24.17 1.10 -15.94
N SER A 35 23.64 0.34 -16.89
CA SER A 35 22.72 0.89 -17.87
C SER A 35 21.44 1.36 -17.18
N LYS A 36 20.97 2.55 -17.54
CA LYS A 36 19.69 3.09 -17.07
C LYS A 36 18.51 2.61 -17.90
N ASP A 37 18.71 1.66 -18.81
CA ASP A 37 17.66 1.20 -19.71
C ASP A 37 16.56 0.44 -18.96
N ALA A 38 16.90 -0.25 -17.86
CA ALA A 38 15.92 -0.84 -16.95
C ALA A 38 15.01 0.19 -16.24
N LEU A 39 15.43 1.47 -16.16
CA LEU A 39 14.63 2.56 -15.60
C LEU A 39 13.68 3.20 -16.64
N LYS A 40 13.81 2.83 -17.92
CA LYS A 40 12.95 3.35 -19.01
C LYS A 40 11.77 2.44 -19.34
N GLN A 41 11.49 1.44 -18.51
CA GLN A 41 10.29 0.62 -18.66
C GLN A 41 9.06 1.53 -18.47
N SER A 42 8.39 1.86 -19.55
CA SER A 42 7.13 2.61 -19.51
C SER A 42 6.07 1.72 -18.86
N TYR A 43 5.70 2.02 -17.61
CA TYR A 43 4.52 1.43 -16.99
C TYR A 43 3.30 1.93 -17.77
N GLY A 44 2.77 1.09 -18.66
CA GLY A 44 1.61 1.43 -19.49
C GLY A 44 1.49 0.67 -20.81
N GLN A 45 2.48 -0.13 -21.21
CA GLN A 45 2.37 -1.00 -22.39
C GLN A 45 2.24 -2.46 -21.94
N GLN A 46 1.09 -2.78 -21.36
CA GLN A 46 0.52 -4.11 -21.59
C GLN A 46 -0.12 -4.04 -22.97
N GLU A 47 0.33 -4.85 -23.92
CA GLU A 47 -0.44 -5.11 -25.14
C GLU A 47 -1.73 -5.80 -24.70
N GLU A 48 -2.82 -5.02 -24.60
CA GLU A 48 -4.16 -5.56 -24.41
C GLU A 48 -4.49 -6.48 -25.60
N PRO A 49 -4.92 -7.73 -25.37
CA PRO A 49 -5.59 -8.49 -26.41
C PRO A 49 -6.83 -7.71 -26.86
N ALA A 50 -6.93 -7.42 -28.16
CA ALA A 50 -8.03 -6.66 -28.72
C ALA A 50 -9.36 -7.44 -28.55
N GLU A 51 -10.14 -7.11 -27.52
CA GLU A 51 -11.54 -7.53 -27.43
C GLU A 51 -12.48 -6.47 -28.05
N PRO A 52 -13.53 -6.90 -28.76
CA PRO A 52 -14.44 -6.00 -29.45
C PRO A 52 -15.22 -5.14 -28.44
N ARG A 53 -15.09 -3.82 -28.59
CA ARG A 53 -15.79 -2.81 -27.78
C ARG A 53 -17.28 -2.87 -28.06
N THR A 54 -18.00 -3.65 -27.26
CA THR A 54 -19.45 -3.51 -27.11
C THR A 54 -19.72 -2.47 -26.03
N ALA A 55 -20.51 -1.46 -26.42
CA ALA A 55 -21.03 -0.44 -25.53
C ALA A 55 -21.89 -1.08 -24.43
N ASP A 56 -21.87 -0.47 -23.25
CA ASP A 56 -22.72 -0.77 -22.10
C ASP A 56 -22.63 -2.20 -21.54
N ARG A 57 -21.50 -2.49 -20.90
CA ARG A 57 -21.53 -3.37 -19.72
C ARG A 57 -21.09 -2.58 -18.50
N ARG A 58 -22.00 -1.74 -18.00
CA ARG A 58 -22.05 -1.47 -16.56
C ARG A 58 -22.11 -2.86 -15.91
N LYS A 59 -20.96 -3.35 -15.43
CA LYS A 59 -20.95 -4.50 -14.51
C LYS A 59 -22.05 -4.17 -13.51
N PRO A 60 -23.01 -5.09 -13.26
CA PRO A 60 -23.87 -4.88 -12.12
C PRO A 60 -22.88 -4.70 -10.96
N THR A 61 -22.84 -3.51 -10.39
CA THR A 61 -22.41 -3.37 -9.01
C THR A 61 -23.32 -4.35 -8.31
N ALA A 62 -22.82 -5.56 -8.05
CA ALA A 62 -23.49 -6.51 -7.18
C ALA A 62 -23.89 -5.64 -6.02
N ALA A 63 -25.20 -5.44 -5.82
CA ALA A 63 -25.72 -4.48 -4.86
C ALA A 63 -24.90 -4.73 -3.59
N ALA A 64 -24.05 -3.76 -3.23
CA ALA A 64 -23.06 -3.97 -2.19
C ALA A 64 -23.87 -4.54 -1.03
N ALA A 65 -23.56 -5.78 -0.62
CA ALA A 65 -24.30 -6.43 0.45
C ALA A 65 -24.40 -5.38 1.54
N ALA A 66 -25.63 -4.98 1.89
CA ALA A 66 -25.87 -3.77 2.64
C ALA A 66 -24.94 -3.79 3.86
N CYS A 67 -23.91 -2.94 3.83
CA CYS A 67 -22.90 -2.96 4.85
C CYS A 67 -23.56 -2.37 6.09
N ASP A 68 -23.91 -3.23 7.03
CA ASP A 68 -24.52 -2.79 8.27
C ASP A 68 -23.45 -2.09 9.11
N VAL A 69 -23.40 -0.77 9.02
CA VAL A 69 -22.48 0.07 9.82
C VAL A 69 -22.64 -0.21 11.31
N SER A 70 -23.87 -0.49 11.77
CA SER A 70 -24.13 -0.77 13.18
C SER A 70 -23.38 -2.01 13.66
N ALA A 71 -23.04 -2.92 12.75
CA ALA A 71 -22.24 -4.11 13.05
C ALA A 71 -20.83 -3.77 13.56
N PHE A 72 -20.28 -2.62 13.15
CA PHE A 72 -18.95 -2.12 13.53
C PHE A 72 -19.00 -1.15 14.72
N THR A 73 -20.12 -0.44 14.91
CA THR A 73 -20.26 0.57 15.97
C THR A 73 -20.80 -0.01 17.28
N THR A 74 -21.52 -1.13 17.23
CA THR A 74 -22.09 -1.79 18.42
C THR A 74 -21.21 -2.89 19.03
N ARG A 75 -20.15 -3.31 18.32
CA ARG A 75 -19.23 -4.36 18.76
C ARG A 75 -17.90 -3.79 19.24
N THR A 76 -17.28 -4.48 20.18
CA THR A 76 -15.95 -4.11 20.73
C THR A 76 -15.06 -5.35 20.85
N GLY A 77 -13.76 -5.13 21.05
CA GLY A 77 -12.82 -6.21 21.35
C GLY A 77 -12.78 -7.29 20.25
N GLY A 78 -12.70 -8.56 20.67
CA GLY A 78 -12.66 -9.70 19.73
C GLY A 78 -13.93 -9.84 18.87
N ALA A 79 -15.09 -9.34 19.32
CA ALA A 79 -16.31 -9.37 18.52
C ALA A 79 -16.23 -8.41 17.32
N LEU A 80 -15.63 -7.23 17.51
CA LEU A 80 -15.35 -6.29 16.44
C LEU A 80 -14.36 -6.90 15.44
N VAL A 81 -13.27 -7.51 15.92
CA VAL A 81 -12.26 -8.16 15.05
C VAL A 81 -12.90 -9.24 14.18
N ARG A 82 -13.75 -10.10 14.76
CA ARG A 82 -14.46 -11.13 13.99
C ARG A 82 -15.38 -10.52 12.94
N GLN A 83 -16.10 -9.45 13.29
CA GLN A 83 -16.96 -8.74 12.34
C GLN A 83 -16.16 -8.19 11.17
N ILE A 84 -15.05 -7.50 11.44
CA ILE A 84 -14.16 -6.94 10.40
C ILE A 84 -13.65 -8.04 9.46
N LYS A 85 -13.13 -9.14 10.02
CA LYS A 85 -12.61 -10.26 9.22
C LYS A 85 -13.69 -10.95 8.37
N SER A 86 -14.94 -10.95 8.81
CA SER A 86 -16.06 -11.57 8.08
C SER A 86 -16.65 -10.67 6.99
N ALA A 87 -16.32 -9.37 7.00
CA ALA A 87 -16.84 -8.41 6.03
C ALA A 87 -16.10 -8.50 4.70
N THR A 88 -16.74 -8.00 3.64
CA THR A 88 -16.03 -7.72 2.38
C THR A 88 -15.23 -6.42 2.53
N THR A 89 -14.15 -6.30 1.76
CA THR A 89 -13.38 -5.04 1.66
C THR A 89 -14.26 -3.90 1.16
N ASP A 90 -15.18 -4.14 0.23
CA ASP A 90 -16.20 -3.15 -0.19
C ASP A 90 -17.05 -2.63 0.98
N CYS A 91 -17.47 -3.51 1.89
CA CYS A 91 -18.22 -3.12 3.09
C CYS A 91 -17.35 -2.27 4.02
N VAL A 92 -16.14 -2.72 4.35
CA VAL A 92 -15.21 -1.95 5.19
C VAL A 92 -14.86 -0.59 4.55
N ASN A 93 -14.79 -0.52 3.22
CA ASN A 93 -14.52 0.72 2.50
C ASN A 93 -15.63 1.78 2.69
N THR A 94 -16.88 1.37 2.95
CA THR A 94 -17.96 2.32 3.29
C THR A 94 -17.70 3.07 4.60
N LEU A 95 -16.89 2.51 5.52
CA LEU A 95 -16.63 3.09 6.83
C LEU A 95 -15.79 4.38 6.75
N PHE A 96 -15.15 4.67 5.62
CA PHE A 96 -14.45 5.93 5.38
C PHE A 96 -15.39 7.14 5.40
N ASN A 97 -16.69 6.94 5.20
CA ASN A 97 -17.70 8.00 5.21
C ASN A 97 -18.35 8.22 6.59
N LEU A 98 -17.93 7.50 7.63
CA LEU A 98 -18.53 7.65 8.95
C LEU A 98 -18.25 9.03 9.54
N THR A 99 -19.26 9.56 10.23
CA THR A 99 -19.21 10.83 10.95
C THR A 99 -19.97 10.68 12.28
N GLY A 100 -19.91 11.72 13.13
CA GLY A 100 -20.69 11.77 14.37
C GLY A 100 -20.46 10.58 15.31
N SER A 101 -21.53 10.11 15.95
CA SER A 101 -21.45 9.04 16.95
C SER A 101 -20.89 7.73 16.37
N ASP A 102 -21.24 7.40 15.12
CA ASP A 102 -20.76 6.18 14.47
C ASP A 102 -19.24 6.21 14.27
N ALA A 103 -18.68 7.35 13.84
CA ALA A 103 -17.23 7.53 13.74
C ALA A 103 -16.54 7.36 15.10
N HIS A 104 -17.11 7.92 16.17
CA HIS A 104 -16.57 7.74 17.51
C HIS A 104 -16.59 6.28 17.95
N GLN A 105 -17.73 5.59 17.80
CA GLN A 105 -17.88 4.21 18.27
C GLN A 105 -17.01 3.22 17.48
N ALA A 106 -16.88 3.42 16.17
CA ALA A 106 -16.02 2.60 15.33
C ALA A 106 -14.53 2.89 15.57
N PHE A 107 -14.13 4.16 15.64
CA PHE A 107 -12.71 4.52 15.50
C PHE A 107 -12.03 5.11 16.73
N ARG A 108 -12.69 5.22 17.88
CA ARG A 108 -11.98 5.63 19.11
C ARG A 108 -10.76 4.73 19.39
N GLU A 109 -9.74 5.30 20.05
CA GLU A 109 -8.42 4.67 20.24
C GLU A 109 -8.48 3.20 20.69
N ALA A 110 -9.40 2.86 21.60
CA ALA A 110 -9.56 1.49 22.09
C ALA A 110 -9.87 0.46 20.98
N GLN A 111 -10.71 0.83 20.00
CA GLN A 111 -11.05 -0.06 18.88
C GLN A 111 -9.87 -0.19 17.92
N MET A 112 -9.26 0.95 17.57
CA MET A 112 -8.09 0.99 16.70
C MET A 112 -6.94 0.15 17.28
N THR A 113 -6.73 0.24 18.59
CA THR A 113 -5.71 -0.54 19.31
C THR A 113 -6.03 -2.03 19.27
N THR A 114 -7.30 -2.40 19.48
CA THR A 114 -7.76 -3.79 19.38
C THR A 114 -7.48 -4.37 17.99
N VAL A 115 -7.81 -3.62 16.93
CA VAL A 115 -7.61 -4.06 15.55
C VAL A 115 -6.12 -4.13 15.19
N ALA A 116 -5.30 -3.20 15.69
CA ALA A 116 -3.85 -3.23 15.53
C ALA A 116 -3.21 -4.47 16.18
N HIS A 117 -3.69 -4.88 17.36
CA HIS A 117 -3.27 -6.15 17.97
C HIS A 117 -3.73 -7.37 17.16
N ALA A 118 -4.94 -7.35 16.62
CA ALA A 118 -5.42 -8.42 15.75
C ALA A 118 -4.60 -8.55 14.45
N LEU A 119 -4.14 -7.42 13.88
CA LEU A 119 -3.17 -7.40 12.78
C LEU A 119 -1.89 -8.11 13.21
N ARG A 120 -1.26 -7.67 14.30
CA ARG A 120 -0.02 -8.27 14.84
C ARG A 120 -0.16 -9.79 15.01
N ASP A 121 -1.21 -10.23 15.69
CA ASP A 121 -1.39 -11.62 16.08
C ASP A 121 -1.69 -12.53 14.88
N GLY A 122 -2.34 -11.99 13.83
CA GLY A 122 -2.63 -12.73 12.59
C GLY A 122 -1.46 -12.82 11.61
N SER A 123 -0.49 -11.91 11.71
CA SER A 123 0.56 -11.73 10.69
C SER A 123 1.45 -12.95 10.48
N ALA A 124 1.80 -13.67 11.54
CA ALA A 124 2.64 -14.87 11.44
C ALA A 124 2.01 -15.98 10.57
N SER A 125 0.68 -16.01 10.50
CA SER A 125 -0.11 -16.97 9.71
C SER A 125 -0.68 -16.39 8.41
N TYR A 126 -0.28 -15.17 8.03
CA TYR A 126 -0.81 -14.51 6.85
C TYR A 126 -0.42 -15.27 5.57
N PRO A 127 -1.41 -15.73 4.75
CA PRO A 127 -1.14 -16.61 3.60
C PRO A 127 -0.92 -15.83 2.29
N GLY A 128 -0.74 -14.51 2.33
CA GLY A 128 -0.61 -13.69 1.10
C GLY A 128 -1.94 -13.45 0.38
N ASN A 129 -3.08 -13.62 1.05
CA ASN A 129 -4.41 -13.41 0.49
C ASN A 129 -5.45 -13.07 1.57
N ALA A 130 -6.68 -12.78 1.14
CA ALA A 130 -7.78 -12.37 2.01
C ALA A 130 -8.35 -13.46 2.96
N GLY A 131 -7.92 -14.72 2.86
CA GLY A 131 -8.52 -15.85 3.57
C GLY A 131 -8.52 -15.76 5.11
N THR A 132 -7.65 -14.94 5.70
CA THR A 132 -7.59 -14.71 7.16
C THR A 132 -8.27 -13.41 7.62
N GLY A 133 -8.82 -12.64 6.68
CA GLY A 133 -9.39 -11.31 6.91
C GLY A 133 -8.35 -10.21 7.07
N MET A 134 -7.11 -10.44 6.62
CA MET A 134 -6.02 -9.47 6.77
C MET A 134 -6.24 -8.14 6.02
N PRO A 135 -6.67 -8.13 4.73
CA PRO A 135 -6.99 -6.89 4.05
C PRO A 135 -8.03 -6.05 4.78
N GLN A 136 -9.05 -6.68 5.36
CA GLN A 136 -10.13 -6.00 6.09
C GLN A 136 -9.61 -5.32 7.35
N LEU A 137 -8.70 -5.95 8.09
CA LEU A 137 -8.08 -5.33 9.28
C LEU A 137 -7.25 -4.10 8.88
N VAL A 138 -6.42 -4.22 7.84
CA VAL A 138 -5.59 -3.11 7.34
C VAL A 138 -6.48 -1.97 6.84
N LEU A 139 -7.51 -2.29 6.04
CA LEU A 139 -8.45 -1.31 5.51
C LEU A 139 -9.24 -0.59 6.62
N TYR A 140 -9.65 -1.30 7.67
CA TYR A 140 -10.30 -0.70 8.83
C TYR A 140 -9.38 0.30 9.55
N LEU A 141 -8.11 -0.05 9.75
CA LEU A 141 -7.12 0.85 10.34
C LEU A 141 -6.91 2.09 9.47
N ARG A 142 -6.84 1.94 8.14
CA ARG A 142 -6.75 3.07 7.21
C ARG A 142 -7.99 3.97 7.32
N ALA A 143 -9.19 3.38 7.37
CA ALA A 143 -10.44 4.10 7.55
C ALA A 143 -10.43 4.93 8.84
N GLY A 144 -9.99 4.34 9.95
CA GLY A 144 -9.96 5.03 11.24
C GLY A 144 -8.98 6.20 11.30
N TYR A 145 -7.83 6.11 10.63
CA TYR A 145 -6.91 7.24 10.50
C TYR A 145 -7.45 8.32 9.54
N TYR A 146 -8.09 7.91 8.44
CA TYR A 146 -8.73 8.84 7.51
C TYR A 146 -9.85 9.63 8.20
N VAL A 147 -10.78 8.95 8.85
CA VAL A 147 -11.91 9.59 9.54
C VAL A 147 -11.41 10.46 10.70
N HIS A 148 -10.42 10.00 11.46
CA HIS A 148 -9.79 10.81 12.51
C HIS A 148 -9.17 12.09 11.95
N TYR A 149 -8.50 12.05 10.79
CA TYR A 149 -7.92 13.23 10.16
C TYR A 149 -8.97 14.33 9.90
N TYR A 150 -10.17 13.96 9.45
CA TYR A 150 -11.25 14.93 9.18
C TYR A 150 -12.15 15.23 10.39
N ASN A 151 -12.25 14.31 11.36
CA ASN A 151 -13.24 14.36 12.45
C ASN A 151 -12.61 14.13 13.83
N ALA A 152 -11.37 14.61 14.06
CA ALA A 152 -10.60 14.35 15.29
C ALA A 152 -11.36 14.73 16.57
N SER A 153 -12.12 15.84 16.56
CA SER A 153 -12.93 16.28 17.71
C SER A 153 -14.03 15.30 18.09
N THR A 154 -14.49 14.48 17.13
CA THR A 154 -15.53 13.46 17.34
C THR A 154 -14.93 12.11 17.72
N VAL A 155 -13.89 11.68 17.00
CA VAL A 155 -13.23 10.39 17.24
C VAL A 155 -12.49 10.38 18.59
N GLY A 156 -11.95 11.54 18.99
CA GLY A 156 -11.04 11.66 20.12
C GLY A 156 -9.59 11.47 19.67
N GLY A 157 -8.65 11.75 20.58
CA GLY A 157 -7.23 11.66 20.28
C GLY A 157 -6.70 10.23 20.18
N TYR A 158 -5.67 10.05 19.37
CA TYR A 158 -4.83 8.85 19.34
C TYR A 158 -3.52 9.09 20.07
N GLY A 159 -3.19 8.23 21.04
CA GLY A 159 -2.02 8.33 21.88
C GLY A 159 -0.93 7.31 21.57
N SER A 160 0.02 7.20 22.50
CA SER A 160 1.17 6.30 22.39
C SER A 160 0.80 4.82 22.41
N THR A 161 -0.35 4.49 23.02
CA THR A 161 -0.89 3.12 23.05
C THR A 161 -1.18 2.64 21.64
N LEU A 162 -2.00 3.39 20.88
CA LEU A 162 -2.29 3.03 19.49
C LEU A 162 -1.03 3.07 18.63
N GLN A 163 -0.18 4.09 18.79
CA GLN A 163 1.06 4.20 18.02
C GLN A 163 1.95 2.96 18.18
N THR A 164 2.12 2.48 19.42
CA THR A 164 2.90 1.27 19.73
C THR A 164 2.26 0.03 19.12
N ALA A 165 0.93 -0.09 19.23
CA ALA A 165 0.20 -1.23 18.69
C ALA A 165 0.29 -1.31 17.15
N ILE A 166 0.15 -0.18 16.46
CA ILE A 166 0.27 -0.10 14.99
C ILE A 166 1.68 -0.47 14.55
N ARG A 167 2.72 0.07 15.19
CA ARG A 167 4.11 -0.29 14.88
C ARG A 167 4.32 -1.80 15.01
N ALA A 168 3.93 -2.38 16.14
CA ALA A 168 4.05 -3.82 16.35
C ALA A 168 3.25 -4.64 15.31
N GLY A 169 2.05 -4.17 14.92
CA GLY A 169 1.25 -4.80 13.88
C GLY A 169 1.93 -4.80 12.52
N LEU A 170 2.48 -3.65 12.11
CA LEU A 170 3.20 -3.51 10.85
C LEU A 170 4.52 -4.30 10.84
N ASP A 171 5.29 -4.26 11.92
CA ASP A 171 6.53 -5.03 12.06
C ASP A 171 6.25 -6.52 11.91
N ALA A 172 5.20 -7.04 12.57
CA ALA A 172 4.80 -8.43 12.44
C ALA A 172 4.27 -8.76 11.03
N PHE A 173 3.48 -7.86 10.42
CA PHE A 173 2.96 -8.05 9.07
C PHE A 173 4.10 -8.19 8.05
N PHE A 174 5.06 -7.27 8.06
CA PHE A 174 6.19 -7.31 7.13
C PHE A 174 7.25 -8.37 7.46
N ALA A 175 7.21 -8.97 8.65
CA ALA A 175 7.98 -10.16 8.98
C ALA A 175 7.37 -11.45 8.41
N SER A 176 6.11 -11.43 7.96
CA SER A 176 5.45 -12.58 7.34
C SER A 176 6.08 -12.92 5.98
N PRO A 177 6.37 -14.20 5.68
CA PRO A 177 6.95 -14.62 4.39
C PRO A 177 6.13 -14.17 3.17
N HIS A 178 4.81 -14.13 3.32
CA HIS A 178 3.86 -13.84 2.24
C HIS A 178 3.50 -12.35 2.12
N SER A 179 4.01 -11.48 3.00
CA SER A 179 3.73 -10.04 2.96
C SER A 179 4.22 -9.35 1.69
N ARG A 180 5.20 -9.97 1.01
CA ARG A 180 5.85 -9.45 -0.20
C ARG A 180 5.55 -10.27 -1.44
N ASP A 181 4.59 -11.19 -1.36
CA ASP A 181 4.16 -11.95 -2.53
C ASP A 181 3.65 -10.99 -3.61
N VAL A 182 4.06 -11.22 -4.85
CA VAL A 182 3.67 -10.37 -5.99
C VAL A 182 2.43 -10.98 -6.63
N GLY A 183 1.28 -10.35 -6.41
CA GLY A 183 0.01 -10.73 -7.03
C GLY A 183 -1.18 -10.01 -6.42
N ASP A 184 -2.29 -10.00 -7.14
CA ASP A 184 -3.51 -9.25 -6.77
C ASP A 184 -4.05 -9.66 -5.39
N ALA A 185 -3.94 -10.95 -5.06
CA ALA A 185 -4.41 -11.49 -3.78
C ALA A 185 -3.68 -10.88 -2.57
N ASN A 186 -2.36 -10.67 -2.65
CA ASN A 186 -1.62 -9.97 -1.60
C ASN A 186 -1.74 -8.45 -1.76
N GLY A 187 -1.84 -7.97 -3.00
CA GLY A 187 -1.99 -6.57 -3.35
C GLY A 187 -3.19 -5.91 -2.67
N GLU A 188 -4.31 -6.64 -2.50
CA GLU A 188 -5.48 -6.15 -1.76
C GLU A 188 -5.14 -5.75 -0.32
N THR A 189 -4.25 -6.47 0.37
CA THR A 189 -3.81 -6.13 1.73
C THR A 189 -2.90 -4.90 1.76
N LEU A 190 -2.15 -4.65 0.68
CA LEU A 190 -1.14 -3.58 0.57
C LEU A 190 -1.69 -2.26 0.00
N ALA A 191 -2.88 -2.31 -0.60
CA ALA A 191 -3.54 -1.17 -1.26
C ALA A 191 -3.98 -0.08 -0.28
#